data_AF-A0A416W535-F1
#
_entry.id   AF-A0A416W535-F1
#
_cell.length_a   1.000
_cell.length_b   1.000
_cell.length_c   1.000
_cell.angle_alpha   90.00
_cell.angle_beta   90.00
_cell.angle_gamma   90.00
#
_symmetry.space_group_name_H-M   'P 1'
#
loop_
_entity.id
_entity.type
_entity.pdbx_description
1 polymer ?
#
loop_
_entity_poly.entity_id
_entity_poly.type
_entity_poly.pdbx_seq_one_letter_code
_entity_poly.pdbx_strand_id
1 'polypeptide(L)'
;MSNTKKSHFTLYFILLAVGFVLIALDMDVKTNIKYPHKYENSSSVTGEFQYYNIDSLYGATCTYKLMDTSSKSTRHPLVGSETNVSSDAVETKVIDKVFFDNIHIDIFNDIVGFICIFVACFSLRKANKRFSLASLSAVSGIILNIVLAVLPFIINGESLCIAGMIIGMVYLACNVLTTFLFCGGLFKMCPQVCCRDERKWGKMTWFVSFALQILTTFVFWLGSDFGALYTLGQVLEVIMIIDIIGFFIIMKRTLPYLEKSYIKSFNFSSTNS
;
A
#
# COMPACT_ATOMS: atom_id res chain seq x y z
N MET A 1 -10.99 -38.99 -2.98
CA MET A 1 -11.71 -37.70 -3.21
C MET A 1 -11.57 -36.69 -2.07
N SER A 2 -11.63 -37.11 -0.79
CA SER A 2 -11.44 -36.21 0.39
C SER A 2 -10.02 -35.61 0.48
N ASN A 3 -8.96 -36.42 0.33
CA ASN A 3 -7.58 -35.94 0.46
C ASN A 3 -7.15 -34.93 -0.62
N THR A 4 -7.59 -35.10 -1.86
CA THR A 4 -7.31 -34.16 -2.95
C THR A 4 -7.94 -32.78 -2.65
N LYS A 5 -9.19 -32.75 -2.18
CA LYS A 5 -9.87 -31.49 -1.81
C LYS A 5 -9.20 -30.79 -0.63
N LYS A 6 -8.68 -31.54 0.35
CA LYS A 6 -7.89 -30.99 1.46
C LYS A 6 -6.60 -30.35 0.95
N SER A 7 -5.85 -31.07 0.11
CA SER A 7 -4.62 -30.56 -0.51
C SER A 7 -4.85 -29.26 -1.30
N HIS A 8 -5.94 -29.18 -2.08
CA HIS A 8 -6.31 -27.94 -2.77
C HIS A 8 -6.63 -26.79 -1.82
N PHE A 9 -7.39 -27.03 -0.74
CA PHE A 9 -7.68 -25.98 0.23
C PHE A 9 -6.40 -25.47 0.91
N THR A 10 -5.50 -26.36 1.33
CA THR A 10 -4.21 -25.98 1.93
C THR A 10 -3.40 -25.12 0.96
N LEU A 11 -3.38 -25.45 -0.33
CA LEU A 11 -2.74 -24.63 -1.35
C LEU A 11 -3.35 -23.22 -1.40
N TYR A 12 -4.69 -23.09 -1.47
CA TYR A 12 -5.35 -21.78 -1.50
C TYR A 12 -5.10 -20.97 -0.24
N PHE A 13 -5.03 -21.62 0.92
CA PHE A 13 -4.69 -20.97 2.18
C PHE A 13 -3.26 -20.42 2.17
N ILE A 14 -2.30 -21.19 1.65
CA ILE A 14 -0.90 -20.74 1.48
C ILE A 14 -0.82 -19.60 0.48
N LEU A 15 -1.55 -19.67 -0.63
CA LEU A 15 -1.60 -18.58 -1.62
C LEU A 15 -2.15 -17.29 -1.02
N LEU A 16 -3.16 -17.33 -0.13
CA LEU A 16 -3.61 -16.15 0.60
C LEU A 16 -2.53 -15.61 1.53
N ALA A 17 -1.78 -16.48 2.21
CA ALA A 17 -0.72 -16.08 3.12
C ALA A 17 0.43 -15.38 2.41
N VAL A 18 0.97 -16.04 1.38
CA VAL A 18 2.02 -15.48 0.54
C VAL A 18 1.51 -14.22 -0.14
N GLY A 19 0.32 -14.26 -0.73
CA GLY A 19 -0.26 -13.11 -1.40
C GLY A 19 -0.42 -11.89 -0.50
N PHE A 20 -0.87 -12.08 0.75
CA PHE A 20 -1.01 -10.97 1.70
C PHE A 20 0.35 -10.39 2.12
N VAL A 21 1.36 -11.22 2.35
CA VAL A 21 2.72 -10.74 2.64
C VAL A 21 3.28 -9.95 1.47
N LEU A 22 3.11 -10.46 0.24
CA LEU A 22 3.61 -9.81 -0.98
C LEU A 22 2.98 -8.42 -1.18
N ILE A 23 1.65 -8.28 -1.10
CA ILE A 23 0.98 -6.96 -1.24
C ILE A 23 1.23 -5.97 -0.09
N ALA A 24 1.87 -6.43 0.99
CA ALA A 24 2.19 -5.63 2.16
C ALA A 24 3.67 -5.25 2.19
N LEU A 25 4.50 -5.85 1.34
CA LEU A 25 5.92 -5.57 1.22
C LEU A 25 6.10 -4.51 0.13
N ASP A 26 6.63 -3.35 0.50
CA ASP A 26 6.84 -2.20 -0.38
C ASP A 26 8.29 -2.25 -0.88
N MET A 27 8.59 -3.26 -1.71
CA MET A 27 9.95 -3.53 -2.19
C MET A 27 10.19 -2.92 -3.57
N ASP A 28 10.62 -1.67 -3.58
CA ASP A 28 11.05 -0.99 -4.80
C ASP A 28 12.28 -1.65 -5.45
N VAL A 29 12.14 -2.04 -6.73
CA VAL A 29 13.28 -2.44 -7.56
C VAL A 29 13.65 -1.29 -8.50
N LYS A 30 14.90 -0.82 -8.39
CA LYS A 30 15.46 0.11 -9.36
C LYS A 30 15.58 -0.57 -10.71
N THR A 31 14.86 -0.08 -11.71
CA THR A 31 15.00 -0.58 -13.08
C THR A 31 16.10 0.19 -13.82
N ASN A 32 16.69 -0.41 -14.86
CA ASN A 32 17.61 0.28 -15.76
C ASN A 32 16.88 1.07 -16.87
N ILE A 33 15.56 1.22 -16.76
CA ILE A 33 14.74 1.92 -17.75
C ILE A 33 14.76 3.40 -17.40
N LYS A 34 15.13 4.23 -18.38
CA LYS A 34 15.07 5.69 -18.24
C LYS A 34 13.67 6.19 -18.55
N TYR A 35 13.28 7.26 -17.87
CA TYR A 35 12.04 7.95 -18.17
C TYR A 35 12.04 8.45 -19.62
N PRO A 36 10.92 8.34 -20.36
CA PRO A 36 10.86 8.75 -21.76
C PRO A 36 10.98 10.27 -21.95
N HIS A 37 10.63 11.06 -20.92
CA HIS A 37 10.55 12.51 -20.97
C HIS A 37 11.18 13.16 -19.74
N LYS A 38 11.67 14.39 -19.91
CA LYS A 38 12.10 15.22 -18.77
C LYS A 38 10.87 15.69 -18.00
N TYR A 39 10.88 15.60 -16.67
CA TYR A 39 9.74 16.04 -15.85
C TYR A 39 9.46 17.55 -16.02
N GLU A 40 8.20 17.87 -16.32
CA GLU A 40 7.72 19.24 -16.48
C GLU A 40 7.31 19.83 -15.13
N ASN A 41 8.26 20.51 -14.48
CA ASN A 41 8.02 21.17 -13.21
C ASN A 41 6.97 22.28 -13.37
N SER A 42 5.94 22.26 -12.53
CA SER A 42 4.88 23.27 -12.52
C SER A 42 5.09 24.28 -11.39
N SER A 43 4.65 25.53 -11.60
CA SER A 43 4.62 26.58 -10.58
C SER A 43 3.25 26.75 -9.91
N SER A 44 2.24 25.98 -10.33
CA SER A 44 0.87 26.02 -9.78
C SER A 44 0.74 25.29 -8.44
N VAL A 45 1.62 24.31 -8.21
CA VAL A 45 1.68 23.47 -7.01
C VAL A 45 3.09 23.51 -6.43
N THR A 46 3.21 23.31 -5.12
CA THR A 46 4.51 23.43 -4.44
C THR A 46 5.50 22.35 -4.91
N GLY A 47 6.79 22.65 -4.82
CA GLY A 47 7.86 21.71 -5.20
C GLY A 47 7.82 20.44 -4.34
N GLU A 48 7.46 20.57 -3.07
CA GLU A 48 7.30 19.45 -2.12
C GLU A 48 6.17 18.52 -2.52
N PHE A 49 5.01 19.07 -2.90
CA PHE A 49 3.88 18.26 -3.34
C PHE A 49 4.23 17.46 -4.60
N GLN A 50 4.92 18.09 -5.55
CA GLN A 50 5.40 17.40 -6.75
C GLN A 50 6.43 16.34 -6.41
N TYR A 51 7.42 16.68 -5.61
CA TYR A 51 8.50 15.78 -5.26
C TYR A 51 8.01 14.55 -4.50
N TYR A 52 7.28 14.72 -3.39
CA TYR A 52 6.84 13.59 -2.57
C TYR A 52 5.95 12.61 -3.33
N ASN A 53 5.04 13.11 -4.16
CA ASN A 53 4.19 12.25 -4.99
C ASN A 53 4.98 11.47 -6.03
N ILE A 54 5.85 12.16 -6.77
CA ILE A 54 6.56 11.55 -7.88
C ILE A 54 7.69 10.64 -7.37
N ASP A 55 8.34 11.01 -6.28
CA ASP A 55 9.36 10.17 -5.65
C ASP A 55 8.78 8.90 -5.07
N SER A 56 7.73 9.02 -4.25
CA SER A 56 7.09 7.85 -3.63
C SER A 56 6.49 6.87 -4.64
N LEU A 57 6.15 7.29 -5.86
CA LEU A 57 5.55 6.40 -6.87
C LEU A 57 6.56 5.90 -7.91
N TYR A 58 7.61 6.67 -8.18
CA TYR A 58 8.48 6.43 -9.34
C TYR A 58 9.99 6.62 -9.08
N GLY A 59 10.40 6.99 -7.86
CA GLY A 59 11.80 7.16 -7.46
C GLY A 59 12.48 8.37 -8.11
N ALA A 60 11.98 9.57 -7.83
CA ALA A 60 12.45 10.81 -8.40
C ALA A 60 13.46 11.51 -7.47
N THR A 61 14.29 12.36 -8.04
CA THR A 61 15.25 13.16 -7.28
C THR A 61 14.88 14.63 -7.36
N CYS A 62 15.39 15.46 -6.45
CA CYS A 62 15.16 16.90 -6.51
C CYS A 62 16.43 17.72 -6.28
N THR A 63 16.38 18.98 -6.73
CA THR A 63 17.32 20.03 -6.34
C THR A 63 16.65 21.01 -5.39
N TYR A 64 17.44 21.58 -4.50
CA TYR A 64 16.95 22.55 -3.52
C TYR A 64 17.44 23.95 -3.84
N LYS A 65 16.64 24.92 -3.43
CA LYS A 65 16.99 26.34 -3.40
C LYS A 65 16.77 26.88 -2.00
N LEU A 66 17.68 27.72 -1.54
CA LEU A 66 17.55 28.47 -0.30
C LEU A 66 16.69 29.71 -0.58
N MET A 67 15.61 29.87 0.16
CA MET A 67 14.80 31.07 0.15
C MET A 67 15.05 31.88 1.42
N ASP A 68 15.35 33.15 1.25
CA ASP A 68 15.38 34.12 2.34
C ASP A 68 13.96 34.36 2.85
N THR A 69 13.65 33.87 4.05
CA THR A 69 12.35 34.09 4.70
C THR A 69 12.25 35.45 5.40
N SER A 70 13.24 36.33 5.19
CA SER A 70 13.32 37.68 5.75
C SER A 70 12.41 38.67 5.01
N SER A 71 11.12 38.40 4.92
CA SER A 71 10.16 39.41 4.45
C SER A 71 10.08 40.56 5.47
N LYS A 72 10.69 41.70 5.13
CA LYS A 72 10.47 43.01 5.78
C LYS A 72 8.97 43.23 5.99
N SER A 73 8.52 43.06 7.23
CA SER A 73 7.21 43.52 7.69
C SER A 73 7.12 45.03 7.42
N THR A 74 6.35 45.42 6.41
CA THR A 74 6.04 46.84 6.14
C THR A 74 5.01 47.30 7.18
N ARG A 75 5.42 47.38 8.45
CA ARG A 75 4.68 48.11 9.49
C ARG A 75 5.37 49.45 9.67
N HIS A 76 4.60 50.52 9.50
CA HIS A 76 4.97 51.90 9.78
C HIS A 76 5.72 52.03 11.13
N PRO A 77 6.74 52.88 11.23
CA PRO A 77 7.54 52.99 12.44
C PRO A 77 6.73 53.70 13.53
N LEU A 78 6.47 53.01 14.65
CA LEU A 78 6.29 53.70 15.92
C LEU A 78 7.63 53.71 16.66
N VAL A 79 8.06 54.94 16.91
CA VAL A 79 9.15 55.42 17.77
C VAL A 79 9.55 54.46 18.90
N GLY A 80 10.86 54.21 19.00
CA GLY A 80 11.52 54.00 20.30
C GLY A 80 12.40 52.75 20.44
N SER A 81 13.69 53.04 20.67
CA SER A 81 14.72 52.19 21.28
C SER A 81 15.55 51.29 20.36
N GLU A 82 16.85 51.61 20.38
CA GLU A 82 17.95 50.84 19.83
C GLU A 82 18.03 49.47 20.50
N THR A 83 17.93 48.42 19.68
CA THR A 83 18.48 47.10 20.01
C THR A 83 19.09 46.53 18.74
N ASN A 84 20.42 46.42 18.70
CA ASN A 84 21.13 45.65 17.69
C ASN A 84 20.73 44.18 17.84
N VAL A 85 19.73 43.74 17.07
CA VAL A 85 19.44 42.32 16.86
C VAL A 85 19.98 41.97 15.48
N SER A 86 21.10 41.24 15.47
CA SER A 86 21.57 40.53 14.29
C SER A 86 20.41 39.68 13.77
N SER A 87 19.84 40.12 12.65
CA SER A 87 18.80 39.38 11.96
C SER A 87 19.49 38.26 11.19
N ASP A 88 19.78 37.14 11.86
CA ASP A 88 20.15 35.92 11.15
C ASP A 88 19.01 35.61 10.19
N ALA A 89 19.28 35.74 8.90
CA ALA A 89 18.35 35.36 7.87
C ALA A 89 18.08 33.86 8.05
N VAL A 90 16.85 33.51 8.44
CA VAL A 90 16.40 32.12 8.44
C VAL A 90 16.21 31.75 6.98
N GLU A 91 17.26 31.25 6.35
CA GLU A 91 17.19 30.66 5.01
C GLU A 91 16.44 29.33 5.11
N THR A 92 15.32 29.22 4.40
CA THR A 92 14.54 27.98 4.34
C THR A 92 14.93 27.20 3.09
N LYS A 93 15.29 25.93 3.23
CA LYS A 93 15.59 25.02 2.12
C LYS A 93 14.27 24.55 1.50
N VAL A 94 14.02 24.93 0.25
CA VAL A 94 12.80 24.63 -0.51
C VAL A 94 13.16 23.81 -1.74
N ILE A 95 12.27 22.90 -2.15
CA ILE A 95 12.49 22.10 -3.37
C ILE A 95 12.25 22.96 -4.61
N ASP A 96 13.27 23.05 -5.49
CA ASP A 96 13.26 23.89 -6.69
C ASP A 96 12.82 23.13 -7.94
N LYS A 97 13.39 21.94 -8.16
CA LYS A 97 13.10 21.13 -9.36
C LYS A 97 13.16 19.65 -9.05
N VAL A 98 12.24 18.90 -9.64
CA VAL A 98 12.14 17.44 -9.61
C VAL A 98 12.66 16.87 -10.94
N PHE A 99 13.39 15.76 -10.86
CA PHE A 99 14.00 15.05 -11.97
C PHE A 99 13.78 13.54 -11.87
N PHE A 100 13.68 12.88 -13.02
CA PHE A 100 13.77 11.43 -13.12
C PHE A 100 15.18 11.03 -13.54
N ASP A 101 15.74 10.01 -12.90
CA ASP A 101 16.99 9.40 -13.36
C ASP A 101 16.69 8.02 -13.99
N ASN A 102 16.26 7.07 -13.16
CA ASN A 102 15.80 5.74 -13.57
C ASN A 102 14.45 5.44 -12.95
N ILE A 103 13.59 4.67 -13.62
CA ILE A 103 12.27 4.33 -13.09
C ILE A 103 12.45 3.33 -11.94
N HIS A 104 12.01 3.71 -10.74
CA HIS A 104 11.74 2.74 -9.68
C HIS A 104 10.34 2.20 -9.88
N ILE A 105 10.22 0.88 -9.89
CA ILE A 105 8.97 0.23 -10.16
C ILE A 105 8.73 -0.84 -9.11
N ASP A 106 7.79 -0.59 -8.21
CA ASP A 106 7.17 -1.62 -7.36
C ASP A 106 6.10 -2.43 -8.11
N ILE A 107 6.51 -3.12 -9.18
CA ILE A 107 5.59 -3.91 -10.02
C ILE A 107 5.56 -5.38 -9.58
N PHE A 108 6.71 -5.93 -9.18
CA PHE A 108 6.85 -7.39 -9.19
C PHE A 108 6.18 -8.06 -8.02
N ASN A 109 6.28 -7.45 -6.84
CA ASN A 109 5.80 -8.04 -5.62
C ASN A 109 4.26 -7.97 -5.53
N ASP A 110 3.72 -6.77 -5.73
CA ASP A 110 2.30 -6.50 -5.65
C ASP A 110 1.45 -7.25 -6.69
N ILE A 111 1.89 -7.30 -7.96
CA ILE A 111 1.17 -8.05 -9.00
C ILE A 111 1.11 -9.54 -8.66
N VAL A 112 2.23 -10.13 -8.22
CA VAL A 112 2.26 -11.54 -7.82
C VAL A 112 1.37 -11.76 -6.61
N GLY A 113 1.42 -10.85 -5.63
CA GLY A 113 0.56 -10.87 -4.45
C GLY A 113 -0.93 -10.90 -4.81
N PHE A 114 -1.36 -10.00 -5.69
CA PHE A 114 -2.73 -9.96 -6.17
C PHE A 114 -3.14 -11.19 -6.98
N ILE A 115 -2.26 -11.73 -7.82
CA ILE A 115 -2.53 -12.97 -8.56
C ILE A 115 -2.73 -14.14 -7.59
N CYS A 116 -1.88 -14.28 -6.58
CA CYS A 116 -2.03 -15.30 -5.54
C CYS A 116 -3.38 -15.18 -4.82
N ILE A 117 -3.75 -13.97 -4.40
CA ILE A 117 -5.03 -13.70 -3.73
C ILE A 117 -6.21 -13.99 -4.67
N PHE A 118 -6.12 -13.57 -5.94
CA PHE A 118 -7.15 -13.80 -6.95
C PHE A 118 -7.41 -15.30 -7.13
N VAL A 119 -6.37 -16.10 -7.38
CA VAL A 119 -6.49 -17.55 -7.61
C VAL A 119 -7.12 -18.24 -6.40
N ALA A 120 -6.68 -17.89 -5.19
CA ALA A 120 -7.22 -18.45 -3.97
C ALA A 120 -8.69 -18.04 -3.76
N CYS A 121 -9.01 -16.75 -3.84
CA CYS A 121 -10.36 -16.23 -3.64
C CYS A 121 -11.35 -16.75 -4.70
N PHE A 122 -10.93 -16.80 -5.97
CA PHE A 122 -11.75 -17.35 -7.05
C PHE A 122 -12.09 -18.81 -6.80
N SER A 123 -11.15 -19.60 -6.26
CA SER A 123 -11.35 -21.01 -5.91
C SER A 123 -12.22 -21.19 -4.65
N LEU A 124 -12.14 -20.25 -3.70
CA LEU A 124 -12.91 -20.25 -2.45
C LEU A 124 -14.31 -19.61 -2.59
N ARG A 125 -14.65 -19.03 -3.75
CA ARG A 125 -15.96 -18.37 -3.98
C ARG A 125 -17.18 -19.22 -3.65
N LYS A 126 -17.07 -20.54 -3.81
CA LYS A 126 -18.13 -21.50 -3.49
C LYS A 126 -18.38 -21.60 -1.99
N ALA A 127 -17.36 -21.39 -1.16
CA ALA A 127 -17.48 -21.41 0.29
C ALA A 127 -18.12 -20.13 0.83
N ASN A 128 -17.84 -18.98 0.21
CA ASN A 128 -18.44 -17.71 0.59
C ASN A 128 -18.44 -16.69 -0.55
N LYS A 129 -19.56 -15.97 -0.75
CA LYS A 129 -19.66 -14.88 -1.72
C LYS A 129 -18.64 -13.75 -1.49
N ARG A 130 -18.18 -13.55 -0.24
CA ARG A 130 -17.12 -12.56 0.07
C ARG A 130 -15.82 -12.83 -0.70
N PHE A 131 -15.46 -14.09 -0.94
CA PHE A 131 -14.28 -14.40 -1.75
C PHE A 131 -14.48 -14.03 -3.22
N SER A 132 -15.71 -14.06 -3.75
CA SER A 132 -15.98 -13.57 -5.10
C SER A 132 -15.75 -12.06 -5.21
N LEU A 133 -16.16 -11.29 -4.18
CA LEU A 133 -15.89 -9.86 -4.12
C LEU A 133 -14.39 -9.59 -3.92
N ALA A 134 -13.72 -10.38 -3.08
CA ALA A 134 -12.27 -10.28 -2.90
C ALA A 134 -11.50 -10.56 -4.20
N SER A 135 -11.92 -11.55 -5.00
CA SER A 135 -11.30 -11.80 -6.30
C SER A 135 -11.51 -10.66 -7.30
N LEU A 136 -12.69 -10.02 -7.27
CA LEU A 136 -12.94 -8.86 -8.12
C LEU A 136 -12.06 -7.68 -7.70
N SER A 137 -11.99 -7.42 -6.39
CA SER A 137 -11.11 -6.40 -5.82
C SER A 137 -9.64 -6.65 -6.15
N ALA A 138 -9.18 -7.90 -6.09
CA ALA A 138 -7.81 -8.26 -6.47
C ALA A 138 -7.51 -7.99 -7.95
N VAL A 139 -8.47 -8.26 -8.86
CA VAL A 139 -8.33 -7.91 -10.28
C VAL A 139 -8.27 -6.39 -10.47
N SER A 140 -9.11 -5.64 -9.76
CA SER A 140 -9.04 -4.17 -9.76
C SER A 140 -7.67 -3.68 -9.28
N GLY A 141 -7.09 -4.30 -8.25
CA GLY A 141 -5.73 -4.01 -7.77
C GLY A 141 -4.67 -4.21 -8.85
N ILE A 142 -4.71 -5.34 -9.58
CA ILE A 142 -3.80 -5.61 -10.70
C ILE A 142 -3.92 -4.52 -11.78
N ILE A 143 -5.16 -4.16 -12.16
CA ILE A 143 -5.39 -3.13 -13.18
C ILE A 143 -4.84 -1.78 -12.72
N LEU A 144 -5.13 -1.38 -11.47
CA LEU A 144 -4.65 -0.12 -10.90
C LEU A 144 -3.12 -0.05 -10.83
N ASN A 145 -2.46 -1.14 -10.42
CA ASN A 145 -0.99 -1.22 -10.39
C ASN A 145 -0.40 -1.07 -11.80
N ILE A 146 -0.96 -1.74 -12.81
CA ILE A 146 -0.53 -1.58 -14.22
C ILE A 146 -0.76 -0.14 -14.70
N VAL A 147 -1.90 0.47 -14.37
CA VAL A 147 -2.21 1.85 -14.75
C VAL A 147 -1.19 2.81 -14.13
N LEU A 148 -0.87 2.66 -12.84
CA LEU A 148 0.16 3.47 -12.17
C LEU A 148 1.52 3.32 -12.86
N ALA A 149 1.93 2.09 -13.17
CA ALA A 149 3.20 1.82 -13.84
C ALA A 149 3.30 2.47 -15.24
N VAL A 150 2.19 2.53 -15.99
CA VAL A 150 2.17 3.07 -17.36
C VAL A 150 1.96 4.59 -17.38
N LEU A 151 1.38 5.18 -16.34
CA LEU A 151 1.07 6.60 -16.25
C LEU A 151 2.25 7.54 -16.60
N PRO A 152 3.49 7.29 -16.13
CA PRO A 152 4.72 7.94 -16.56
C PRO A 152 4.93 8.16 -18.05
N PHE A 153 4.46 7.22 -18.87
CA PHE A 153 4.71 7.17 -20.30
C PHE A 153 3.65 7.88 -21.13
N ILE A 154 2.54 8.28 -20.48
CA ILE A 154 1.39 8.90 -21.14
C ILE A 154 1.30 10.39 -20.79
N ILE A 155 1.50 10.73 -19.53
CA ILE A 155 1.35 12.10 -19.01
C ILE A 155 2.58 12.52 -18.19
N ASN A 156 2.77 13.83 -18.04
CA ASN A 156 3.96 14.39 -17.41
C ASN A 156 3.58 15.60 -16.52
N GLY A 157 4.54 16.06 -15.71
CA GLY A 157 4.42 17.25 -14.88
C GLY A 157 3.29 17.18 -13.86
N GLU A 158 2.61 18.30 -13.65
CA GLU A 158 1.50 18.42 -12.68
C GLU A 158 0.39 17.38 -12.89
N SER A 159 0.03 17.10 -14.14
CA SER A 159 -1.04 16.14 -14.45
C SER A 159 -0.67 14.74 -13.98
N LEU A 160 0.59 14.34 -14.17
CA LEU A 160 1.12 13.07 -13.66
C LEU A 160 1.11 13.03 -12.14
N CYS A 161 1.53 14.13 -11.48
CA CYS A 161 1.55 14.23 -10.02
C CYS A 161 0.14 14.04 -9.42
N ILE A 162 -0.86 14.76 -9.92
CA ILE A 162 -2.23 14.69 -9.40
C ILE A 162 -2.85 13.32 -9.72
N ALA A 163 -2.70 12.82 -10.95
CA ALA A 163 -3.26 11.53 -11.34
C ALA A 163 -2.60 10.38 -10.55
N GLY A 164 -1.28 10.42 -10.38
CA GLY A 164 -0.54 9.45 -9.56
C GLY A 164 -1.04 9.41 -8.13
N MET A 165 -1.23 10.58 -7.49
CA MET A 165 -1.79 10.67 -6.14
C MET A 165 -3.20 10.05 -6.07
N ILE A 166 -4.11 10.44 -6.97
CA ILE A 166 -5.50 9.97 -6.93
C ILE A 166 -5.57 8.45 -7.15
N ILE A 167 -4.87 7.96 -8.17
CA ILE A 167 -4.87 6.53 -8.51
C ILE A 167 -4.16 5.74 -7.39
N GLY A 168 -3.08 6.25 -6.82
CA GLY A 168 -2.37 5.66 -5.67
C GLY A 168 -3.27 5.54 -4.44
N MET A 169 -4.07 6.56 -4.13
CA MET A 169 -5.06 6.49 -3.04
C MET A 169 -6.16 5.46 -3.30
N VAL A 170 -6.65 5.38 -4.54
CA VAL A 170 -7.63 4.35 -4.95
C VAL A 170 -7.02 2.94 -4.87
N TYR A 171 -5.74 2.81 -5.23
CA TYR A 171 -4.98 1.57 -5.11
C TYR A 171 -4.84 1.13 -3.66
N LEU A 172 -4.39 2.01 -2.75
CA LEU A 172 -4.33 1.72 -1.31
C LEU A 172 -5.69 1.28 -0.76
N ALA A 173 -6.78 1.97 -1.13
CA ALA A 173 -8.13 1.58 -0.75
C ALA A 173 -8.54 0.20 -1.29
N CYS A 174 -8.10 -0.15 -2.50
CA CYS A 174 -8.31 -1.46 -3.10
C CYS A 174 -7.54 -2.56 -2.35
N ASN A 175 -6.31 -2.30 -1.93
CA ASN A 175 -5.49 -3.24 -1.15
C ASN A 175 -6.19 -3.56 0.19
N VAL A 176 -6.56 -2.51 0.92
CA VAL A 176 -7.33 -2.60 2.17
C VAL A 176 -8.65 -3.35 1.98
N LEU A 177 -9.42 -3.03 0.93
CA LEU A 177 -10.70 -3.67 0.66
C LEU A 177 -10.53 -5.16 0.37
N THR A 178 -9.50 -5.51 -0.41
CA THR A 178 -9.17 -6.89 -0.75
C THR A 178 -8.89 -7.70 0.51
N THR A 179 -8.05 -7.19 1.41
CA THR A 179 -7.71 -7.86 2.67
C THR A 179 -8.89 -8.00 3.60
N PHE A 180 -9.70 -6.95 3.75
CA PHE A 180 -10.94 -7.00 4.51
C PHE A 180 -11.89 -8.09 4.00
N LEU A 181 -12.06 -8.21 2.68
CA LEU A 181 -13.00 -9.15 2.07
C LEU A 181 -12.57 -10.60 2.26
N PHE A 182 -11.29 -10.95 2.00
CA PHE A 182 -10.84 -12.34 2.16
C PHE A 182 -10.72 -12.74 3.63
N CYS A 183 -10.22 -11.87 4.52
CA CYS A 183 -10.20 -12.14 5.97
C CYS A 183 -11.62 -12.32 6.51
N GLY A 184 -12.54 -11.44 6.09
CA GLY A 184 -13.97 -11.55 6.40
C GLY A 184 -14.62 -12.81 5.82
N GLY A 185 -14.10 -13.37 4.74
CA GLY A 185 -14.49 -14.67 4.17
C GLY A 185 -14.01 -15.84 5.04
N LEU A 186 -12.74 -15.82 5.44
CA LEU A 186 -12.12 -16.84 6.30
C LEU A 186 -12.85 -16.94 7.64
N PHE A 187 -13.13 -15.82 8.31
CA PHE A 187 -13.86 -15.85 9.59
C PHE A 187 -15.29 -16.39 9.48
N LYS A 188 -15.94 -16.23 8.32
CA LYS A 188 -17.27 -16.81 8.08
C LYS A 188 -17.22 -18.32 7.86
N MET A 189 -16.07 -18.88 7.49
CA MET A 189 -15.92 -20.32 7.30
C MET A 189 -15.74 -21.09 8.62
N CYS A 190 -15.34 -20.42 9.70
CA CYS A 190 -15.17 -21.01 11.04
C CYS A 190 -16.12 -20.39 12.09
N PRO A 191 -17.46 -20.51 11.97
CA PRO A 191 -18.41 -19.78 12.85
C PRO A 191 -18.54 -20.35 14.27
N GLN A 192 -17.96 -21.52 14.53
CA GLN A 192 -18.19 -22.29 15.76
C GLN A 192 -17.63 -21.60 17.01
N VAL A 193 -18.21 -21.87 18.18
CA VAL A 193 -17.80 -21.26 19.46
C VAL A 193 -16.35 -21.60 19.81
N CYS A 194 -15.88 -22.80 19.44
CA CYS A 194 -14.49 -23.23 19.64
C CYS A 194 -13.45 -22.41 18.88
N CYS A 195 -13.85 -21.65 17.85
CA CYS A 195 -12.95 -20.76 17.12
C CYS A 195 -13.14 -19.28 17.50
N ARG A 196 -13.89 -19.00 18.58
CA ARG A 196 -14.27 -17.62 18.95
C ARG A 196 -13.05 -16.78 19.26
N ASP A 197 -12.11 -17.34 20.00
CA ASP A 197 -10.93 -16.60 20.47
C ASP A 197 -9.97 -16.37 19.30
N GLU A 198 -9.78 -17.37 18.43
CA GLU A 198 -9.02 -17.24 17.18
C GLU A 198 -9.63 -16.20 16.24
N ARG A 199 -10.96 -16.14 16.12
CA ARG A 199 -11.63 -15.08 15.34
C ARG A 199 -11.43 -13.70 15.98
N LYS A 200 -11.41 -13.60 17.32
CA LYS A 200 -11.17 -12.33 18.02
C LYS A 200 -9.74 -11.84 17.77
N TRP A 201 -8.74 -12.70 18.00
CA TRP A 201 -7.33 -12.38 17.77
C TRP A 201 -7.03 -12.16 16.28
N GLY A 202 -7.64 -12.94 15.39
CA GLY A 202 -7.53 -12.75 13.94
C GLY A 202 -8.08 -11.40 13.49
N LYS A 203 -9.22 -10.94 14.03
CA LYS A 203 -9.74 -9.60 13.71
C LYS A 203 -8.84 -8.49 14.24
N MET A 204 -8.26 -8.69 15.42
CA MET A 204 -7.33 -7.73 16.03
C MET A 204 -6.07 -7.57 15.18
N THR A 205 -5.40 -8.67 14.84
CA THR A 205 -4.22 -8.68 13.97
C THR A 205 -4.54 -8.09 12.60
N TRP A 206 -5.62 -8.52 11.94
CA TRP A 206 -6.03 -7.87 10.68
C TRP A 206 -6.22 -6.34 10.79
N PHE A 207 -6.82 -5.86 11.89
CA PHE A 207 -7.01 -4.42 12.09
C PHE A 207 -5.68 -3.69 12.31
N VAL A 208 -4.74 -4.31 13.02
CA VAL A 208 -3.38 -3.78 13.21
C VAL A 208 -2.65 -3.72 11.87
N SER A 209 -2.65 -4.81 11.09
CA SER A 209 -2.09 -4.84 9.73
C SER A 209 -2.69 -3.74 8.85
N PHE A 210 -4.01 -3.55 8.89
CA PHE A 210 -4.71 -2.49 8.15
C PHE A 210 -4.22 -1.09 8.52
N ALA A 211 -4.15 -0.79 9.82
CA ALA A 211 -3.71 0.51 10.29
C ALA A 211 -2.23 0.77 9.96
N LEU A 212 -1.39 -0.26 10.11
CA LEU A 212 0.03 -0.19 9.77
C LEU A 212 0.24 -0.02 8.27
N GLN A 213 -0.55 -0.64 7.41
CA GLN A 213 -0.42 -0.48 5.95
C GLN A 213 -0.68 0.98 5.53
N ILE A 214 -1.76 1.57 6.03
CA ILE A 214 -2.07 2.98 5.79
C ILE A 214 -0.95 3.87 6.33
N LEU A 215 -0.58 3.68 7.60
CA LEU A 215 0.44 4.50 8.25
C LEU A 215 1.77 4.43 7.51
N THR A 216 2.23 3.23 7.16
CA THR A 216 3.48 2.99 6.44
C THR A 216 3.47 3.68 5.08
N THR A 217 2.37 3.58 4.33
CA THR A 217 2.20 4.26 3.04
C THR A 217 2.40 5.77 3.18
N PHE A 218 1.74 6.40 4.15
CA PHE A 218 1.89 7.84 4.39
C PHE A 218 3.28 8.23 4.89
N VAL A 219 3.91 7.38 5.72
CA VAL A 219 5.27 7.61 6.23
C VAL A 219 6.29 7.55 5.11
N PHE A 220 6.20 6.61 4.18
CA PHE A 220 7.08 6.57 3.00
C PHE A 220 6.78 7.71 2.03
N TRP A 221 5.49 8.00 1.81
CA TRP A 221 5.08 9.10 0.93
C TRP A 221 5.64 10.46 1.38
N LEU A 222 5.59 10.76 2.68
CA LEU A 222 6.16 12.00 3.25
C LEU A 222 7.66 11.88 3.56
N GLY A 223 8.17 10.67 3.76
CA GLY A 223 9.52 10.37 4.23
C GLY A 223 10.61 10.44 3.17
N SER A 224 10.23 10.63 1.91
CA SER A 224 11.07 10.84 0.73
C SER A 224 12.31 11.73 0.96
N ASP A 225 12.20 12.82 1.72
CA ASP A 225 13.31 13.74 2.04
C ASP A 225 13.84 13.61 3.48
N PHE A 226 13.20 12.78 4.31
CA PHE A 226 13.46 12.69 5.73
C PHE A 226 13.96 11.29 6.09
N GLY A 227 15.28 11.09 6.13
CA GLY A 227 15.89 9.79 6.41
C GLY A 227 15.41 9.13 7.72
N ALA A 228 15.05 9.91 8.74
CA ALA A 228 14.47 9.40 9.98
C ALA A 228 13.04 8.83 9.78
N LEU A 229 12.21 9.51 8.97
CA LEU A 229 10.87 9.03 8.62
C LEU A 229 10.96 7.79 7.72
N TYR A 230 11.88 7.77 6.77
CA TYR A 230 12.12 6.60 5.94
C TYR A 230 12.52 5.37 6.79
N THR A 231 13.45 5.56 7.75
CA THR A 231 13.84 4.49 8.69
C THR A 231 12.67 4.03 9.55
N LEU A 232 11.83 4.97 10.01
CA LEU A 232 10.61 4.63 10.75
C LEU A 232 9.64 3.80 9.89
N GLY A 233 9.46 4.17 8.61
CA GLY A 233 8.65 3.43 7.65
C GLY A 233 9.09 1.96 7.55
N GLN A 234 10.39 1.72 7.39
CA GLN A 234 10.95 0.36 7.35
C GLN A 234 10.68 -0.43 8.63
N VAL A 235 10.76 0.21 9.80
CA VAL A 235 10.45 -0.45 11.08
C VAL A 235 8.96 -0.81 11.15
N LEU A 236 8.07 0.09 10.74
CA LEU A 236 6.63 -0.15 10.72
C LEU A 236 6.25 -1.27 9.74
N GLU A 237 6.90 -1.31 8.58
CA GLU A 237 6.74 -2.38 7.59
C GLU A 237 7.12 -3.74 8.17
N VAL A 238 8.29 -3.87 8.83
CA VAL A 238 8.70 -5.12 9.48
C VAL A 238 7.68 -5.56 10.54
N ILE A 239 7.18 -4.63 11.35
CA ILE A 239 6.14 -4.92 12.35
C ILE A 239 4.86 -5.41 11.67
N MET A 240 4.46 -4.79 10.57
CA MET A 240 3.29 -5.19 9.78
C MET A 240 3.43 -6.62 9.25
N ILE A 241 4.60 -6.98 8.69
CA ILE A 241 4.84 -8.34 8.19
C ILE A 241 4.79 -9.38 9.32
N ILE A 242 5.36 -9.07 10.48
CA ILE A 242 5.30 -9.95 11.66
C ILE A 242 3.84 -10.15 12.09
N ASP A 243 3.04 -9.09 12.10
CA ASP A 243 1.61 -9.14 12.45
C ASP A 243 0.81 -9.99 11.43
N ILE A 244 1.06 -9.84 10.12
CA ILE A 244 0.45 -10.67 9.08
C ILE A 244 0.82 -12.14 9.25
N ILE A 245 2.08 -12.46 9.55
CA ILE A 245 2.50 -13.84 9.86
C ILE A 245 1.76 -14.35 11.09
N GLY A 246 1.66 -13.53 12.14
CA GLY A 246 0.89 -13.83 13.35
C GLY A 246 -0.58 -14.15 13.05
N PHE A 247 -1.23 -13.36 12.20
CA PHE A 247 -2.58 -13.60 11.71
C PHE A 247 -2.71 -15.01 11.10
N PHE A 248 -1.81 -15.40 10.18
CA PHE A 248 -1.89 -16.72 9.55
C PHE A 248 -1.55 -17.88 10.49
N ILE A 249 -0.71 -17.67 11.51
CA ILE A 249 -0.46 -18.65 12.57
C ILE A 249 -1.74 -18.90 13.38
N ILE A 250 -2.48 -17.83 13.72
CA ILE A 250 -3.78 -17.95 14.40
C ILE A 250 -4.77 -18.69 13.50
N MET A 251 -4.87 -18.30 12.22
CA MET A 251 -5.79 -18.93 11.27
C MET A 251 -5.46 -20.41 11.01
N LYS A 252 -4.18 -20.80 11.04
CA LYS A 252 -3.73 -22.19 10.93
C LYS A 252 -4.30 -23.07 12.04
N ARG A 253 -4.51 -22.55 13.26
CA ARG A 253 -5.18 -23.31 14.34
C ARG A 253 -6.63 -23.64 14.00
N THR A 254 -7.27 -22.82 13.17
CA THR A 254 -8.65 -23.03 12.70
C THR A 254 -8.72 -23.82 11.39
N LEU A 255 -7.59 -24.24 10.81
CA LEU A 255 -7.52 -24.89 9.49
C LEU A 255 -8.47 -26.09 9.35
N PRO A 256 -8.62 -27.01 10.33
CA PRO A 256 -9.56 -28.14 10.21
C PRO A 256 -11.01 -27.70 10.00
N TYR A 257 -11.40 -26.57 10.59
CA TYR A 257 -12.75 -26.01 10.45
C TYR A 257 -12.94 -25.33 9.10
N LEU A 258 -11.93 -24.61 8.64
CA LEU A 258 -11.94 -23.99 7.30
C LEU A 258 -12.02 -25.07 6.21
N GLU A 259 -11.20 -26.12 6.31
CA GLU A 259 -11.23 -27.28 5.40
C GLU A 259 -12.60 -27.95 5.36
N LYS A 260 -13.18 -28.21 6.53
CA LYS A 260 -14.52 -28.82 6.64
C LYS A 260 -15.58 -27.96 5.97
N SER A 261 -15.52 -26.64 6.17
CA SER A 261 -16.43 -25.68 5.55
C SER A 261 -16.29 -25.65 4.03
N TYR A 262 -15.06 -25.64 3.53
CA TYR A 262 -14.74 -25.71 2.11
C TYR A 262 -15.30 -26.97 1.46
N ILE A 263 -14.99 -28.15 2.02
CA ILE A 263 -15.45 -29.44 1.49
C ILE A 263 -16.98 -29.51 1.47
N LYS A 264 -17.64 -29.04 2.53
CA LYS A 264 -19.11 -28.99 2.61
C LYS A 264 -19.69 -28.16 1.47
N SER A 265 -19.16 -26.96 1.24
CA SER A 265 -19.65 -26.06 0.18
C SER A 265 -19.47 -26.63 -1.23
N PHE A 266 -18.36 -27.34 -1.46
CA PHE A 266 -18.08 -27.99 -2.73
C PHE A 266 -19.01 -29.17 -3.00
N ASN A 267 -19.27 -30.00 -1.99
CA ASN A 267 -20.16 -31.16 -2.14
C ASN A 267 -21.62 -30.75 -2.34
N PHE A 268 -22.08 -29.69 -1.66
CA PHE A 268 -23.43 -29.16 -1.84
C PHE A 268 -23.66 -28.58 -3.25
N SER A 269 -22.61 -27.98 -3.83
CA SER A 269 -22.68 -27.45 -5.20
C SER A 269 -22.74 -28.56 -6.27
N SER A 270 -22.11 -29.72 -6.03
CA SER A 270 -22.13 -30.85 -6.97
C SER A 270 -23.42 -31.67 -6.94
N THR A 271 -24.22 -31.55 -5.89
CA THR A 271 -25.54 -32.22 -5.79
C THR A 271 -26.68 -31.39 -6.39
N ASN A 272 -26.45 -30.09 -6.62
CA ASN A 272 -27.45 -29.16 -7.17
C ASN A 272 -27.12 -28.68 -8.58
N SER A 273 -26.14 -29.32 -9.25
CA SER A 273 -25.76 -29.13 -10.65
C SER A 273 -26.15 -30.36 -11.45
#